data_AF-A0A2G1W8B0-F1
#
_entry.id   AF-A0A2G1W8B0-F1
#
_cell.length_a   1.000
_cell.length_b   1.000
_cell.length_c   1.000
_cell.angle_alpha   90.00
_cell.angle_beta   90.00
_cell.angle_gamma   90.00
#
_symmetry.space_group_name_H-M   'P 1'
#
loop_
_entity.id
_entity.type
_entity.pdbx_description
1 polymer ?
#
loop_
_entity_poly.entity_id
_entity_poly.type
_entity_poly.pdbx_seq_one_letter_code
_entity_poly.pdbx_strand_id
1 'polypeptide(L)'
;MNEDACLLSVAERDLVERQVAETCRVRRWELHASSCQSNHLHVVLSAPSVDPKRVRADLKAWCTRRLNEGSPRDRKRWWADRGSQRYVWDEDGLERVITYVLVAQDRKDRDLE
;
A
#
# COMPACT_ATOMS: atom_id res chain seq x y z
N MET A 1 11.43 -5.64 -23.27
CA MET A 1 12.26 -5.70 -22.05
C MET A 1 11.33 -5.68 -20.86
N ASN A 2 11.33 -6.73 -20.04
CA ASN A 2 10.73 -6.65 -18.71
C ASN A 2 11.66 -5.78 -17.85
N GLU A 3 11.11 -4.74 -17.24
CA GLU A 3 11.82 -3.93 -16.25
C GLU A 3 12.17 -4.82 -15.05
N ASP A 4 13.34 -4.62 -14.45
CA ASP A 4 13.74 -5.38 -13.25
C ASP A 4 12.75 -5.19 -12.10
N ALA A 5 12.81 -6.10 -11.11
CA ALA A 5 12.00 -6.02 -9.91
C ALA A 5 12.09 -4.63 -9.25
N CYS A 6 10.95 -4.00 -8.98
CA CYS A 6 10.89 -2.68 -8.37
C CYS A 6 11.18 -2.79 -6.87
N LEU A 7 12.37 -2.36 -6.45
CA LEU A 7 12.69 -2.13 -5.05
C LEU A 7 12.64 -0.63 -4.75
N LEU A 8 11.91 -0.24 -3.71
CA LEU A 8 11.78 1.13 -3.22
C LEU A 8 12.93 1.44 -2.25
N SER A 9 13.61 2.56 -2.49
CA SER A 9 14.51 3.18 -1.52
C SER A 9 13.74 3.72 -0.32
N VAL A 10 14.44 4.07 0.76
CA VAL A 10 13.82 4.66 1.95
C VAL A 10 13.05 5.94 1.62
N ALA A 11 13.63 6.81 0.78
CA ALA A 11 12.97 8.05 0.37
C ALA A 11 11.69 7.79 -0.43
N GLU A 12 11.68 6.78 -1.31
CA GLU A 12 10.50 6.44 -2.09
C GLU A 12 9.40 5.78 -1.27
N ARG A 13 9.76 4.98 -0.25
CA ARG A 13 8.79 4.42 0.70
C ARG A 13 8.07 5.54 1.45
N ASP A 14 8.82 6.54 1.93
CA ASP A 14 8.26 7.72 2.60
C ASP A 14 7.34 8.53 1.66
N LEU A 15 7.72 8.70 0.39
CA LEU A 15 6.83 9.30 -0.62
C LEU A 15 5.51 8.52 -0.79
N VAL A 16 5.59 7.18 -0.82
CA VAL A 16 4.42 6.31 -0.96
C VAL A 16 3.52 6.41 0.26
N GLU A 17 4.05 6.30 1.49
CA GLU A 17 3.23 6.35 2.70
C GLU A 17 2.52 7.69 2.86
N ARG A 18 3.23 8.80 2.61
CA ARG A 18 2.64 10.15 2.61
C ARG A 18 1.53 10.26 1.56
N GLN A 19 1.74 9.71 0.36
CA GLN A 19 0.73 9.77 -0.69
C GLN A 19 -0.49 8.89 -0.39
N VAL A 20 -0.32 7.74 0.27
CA VAL A 20 -1.44 6.91 0.74
C VAL A 20 -2.29 7.71 1.74
N ALA A 21 -1.66 8.32 2.74
CA ALA A 21 -2.34 9.16 3.73
C ALA A 21 -3.07 10.34 3.07
N GLU A 22 -2.42 11.04 2.14
CA GLU A 22 -3.03 12.14 1.39
C GLU A 22 -4.24 11.68 0.56
N THR A 23 -4.13 10.54 -0.13
CA THR A 23 -5.21 10.00 -0.97
C THR A 23 -6.42 9.64 -0.12
N CYS A 24 -6.20 8.95 1.02
CA CYS A 24 -7.26 8.61 1.95
C CYS A 24 -7.95 9.86 2.49
N ARG A 25 -7.17 10.87 2.92
CA ARG A 25 -7.71 12.16 3.37
C ARG A 25 -8.57 12.86 2.32
N VAL A 26 -8.09 12.97 1.08
CA VAL A 26 -8.80 13.65 -0.02
C VAL A 26 -10.08 12.90 -0.39
N ARG A 27 -10.04 11.56 -0.40
CA ARG A 27 -11.20 10.73 -0.72
C ARG A 27 -12.13 10.43 0.45
N ARG A 28 -11.81 10.96 1.65
CA ARG A 28 -12.54 10.70 2.91
C ARG A 28 -12.62 9.21 3.25
N TRP A 29 -11.54 8.48 2.98
CA TRP A 29 -11.32 7.13 3.49
C TRP A 29 -10.60 7.21 4.82
N GLU A 30 -11.00 6.38 5.77
CA GLU A 30 -10.34 6.27 7.06
C GLU A 30 -9.13 5.35 6.91
N LEU A 31 -7.93 5.89 7.11
CA LEU A 31 -6.70 5.11 7.09
C LEU A 31 -6.41 4.59 8.49
N HIS A 32 -6.44 3.27 8.66
CA HIS A 32 -6.13 2.60 9.93
C HIS A 32 -4.64 2.32 10.07
N ALA A 33 -4.02 1.83 9.00
CA ALA A 33 -2.60 1.53 8.96
C ALA A 33 -2.07 1.53 7.53
N SER A 34 -0.80 1.90 7.36
CA SER A 34 -0.04 1.68 6.13
C SER A 34 1.39 1.31 6.49
N SER A 35 1.98 0.40 5.73
CA SER A 35 3.37 0.00 5.87
C SER A 35 3.96 -0.27 4.50
N CYS A 36 4.88 0.59 4.06
CA CYS A 36 5.58 0.46 2.79
C CYS A 36 6.96 -0.18 3.00
N GLN A 37 7.08 -1.43 2.58
CA GLN A 37 8.33 -2.17 2.56
C GLN A 37 9.10 -1.91 1.27
N SER A 38 10.29 -2.50 1.16
CA SER A 38 11.15 -2.35 -0.02
C SER A 38 10.52 -2.89 -1.30
N ASN A 39 9.66 -3.89 -1.24
CA ASN A 39 9.12 -4.58 -2.42
C ASN A 39 7.58 -4.68 -2.44
N HIS A 40 6.89 -4.22 -1.40
CA HIS A 40 5.44 -4.26 -1.32
C HIS A 40 4.89 -3.20 -0.35
N LEU A 41 3.59 -2.94 -0.44
CA LEU A 41 2.85 -1.98 0.38
C LEU A 41 1.62 -2.67 0.97
N HIS A 42 1.45 -2.56 2.29
CA HIS A 42 0.22 -2.93 3.00
C HIS A 42 -0.56 -1.67 3.41
N VAL A 43 -1.88 -1.70 3.23
CA VAL A 43 -2.78 -0.64 3.64
C VAL A 43 -4.05 -1.26 4.23
N VAL A 44 -4.46 -0.77 5.39
CA VAL A 44 -5.72 -1.09 6.07
C VAL A 44 -6.53 0.19 6.15
N LEU A 45 -7.73 0.20 5.56
CA LEU A 45 -8.57 1.39 5.50
C LEU A 45 -10.06 1.04 5.48
N SER A 46 -10.90 1.97 5.90
CA SER A 46 -12.35 1.95 5.64
C SER A 46 -12.68 2.87 4.47
N ALA A 47 -13.36 2.34 3.46
CA ALA A 47 -13.89 3.12 2.33
C ALA A 47 -15.35 2.68 2.05
N PRO A 48 -16.33 3.22 2.81
CA PRO A 48 -17.73 2.82 2.68
C PRO A 48 -18.24 2.99 1.25
N SER A 49 -18.94 1.97 0.75
CA SER A 49 -19.58 1.97 -0.59
C SER A 49 -18.61 2.12 -1.77
N VAL A 50 -17.30 1.90 -1.58
CA VAL A 50 -16.31 1.91 -2.67
C VAL A 50 -15.85 0.48 -2.96
N ASP A 51 -15.87 0.09 -4.23
CA ASP A 51 -15.32 -1.21 -4.65
C ASP A 51 -13.81 -1.30 -4.32
N PRO A 52 -13.33 -2.37 -3.66
CA PRO A 52 -11.91 -2.47 -3.30
C PRO A 52 -10.96 -2.38 -4.50
N LYS A 53 -11.35 -2.85 -5.69
CA LYS A 53 -10.52 -2.73 -6.91
C LYS A 53 -10.34 -1.27 -7.29
N ARG A 54 -11.37 -0.44 -7.06
CA ARG A 54 -11.26 1.02 -7.23
C ARG A 54 -10.30 1.62 -6.21
N VAL A 55 -10.42 1.26 -4.93
CA VAL A 55 -9.47 1.70 -3.88
C VAL A 55 -8.03 1.38 -4.28
N ARG A 56 -7.75 0.12 -4.65
CA ARG A 56 -6.42 -0.33 -5.08
C ARG A 56 -5.92 0.43 -6.31
N ALA A 57 -6.78 0.62 -7.32
CA ALA A 57 -6.43 1.33 -8.54
C ALA A 57 -6.07 2.79 -8.26
N ASP A 58 -6.86 3.47 -7.42
CA ASP A 58 -6.61 4.86 -7.04
C ASP A 58 -5.29 4.99 -6.26
N LEU A 59 -5.06 4.17 -5.23
CA LEU A 59 -3.79 4.20 -4.47
C LEU A 59 -2.57 3.99 -5.38
N LYS A 60 -2.61 2.98 -6.27
CA LYS A 60 -1.52 2.73 -7.22
C LYS A 60 -1.28 3.92 -8.15
N ALA A 61 -2.35 4.53 -8.68
CA ALA A 61 -2.24 5.64 -9.60
C ALA A 61 -1.61 6.89 -8.93
N TRP A 62 -2.10 7.27 -7.75
CA TRP A 62 -1.57 8.43 -7.03
C TRP A 62 -0.15 8.21 -6.53
N CYS A 63 0.17 7.01 -6.01
CA CYS A 63 1.54 6.71 -5.61
C CYS A 63 2.49 6.65 -6.81
N THR A 64 2.05 6.12 -7.96
CA THR A 64 2.84 6.17 -9.21
C THR A 64 3.14 7.60 -9.62
N ARG A 65 2.13 8.48 -9.59
CA ARG A 65 2.31 9.90 -9.90
C ARG A 65 3.35 10.53 -8.97
N ARG A 66 3.23 10.30 -7.66
CA ARG A 66 4.16 10.85 -6.67
C ARG A 66 5.58 10.33 -6.84
N LEU A 67 5.74 9.04 -7.14
CA LEU A 67 7.04 8.42 -7.40
C LEU A 67 7.68 8.99 -8.66
N ASN A 68 6.92 9.20 -9.73
CA ASN A 68 7.42 9.86 -10.94
C ASN A 68 7.87 11.31 -10.71
N GLU A 69 7.23 12.02 -9.77
CA GLU A 69 7.58 13.41 -9.43
C GLU A 69 8.79 13.50 -8.46
N GLY A 70 8.91 12.55 -7.54
CA GLY A 70 9.84 12.64 -6.40
C GLY A 70 11.03 11.66 -6.43
N SER A 71 10.99 10.64 -7.29
CA SER A 71 12.11 9.72 -7.45
C SER A 71 13.07 10.22 -8.54
N PRO A 72 14.40 10.09 -8.36
CA PRO A 72 15.36 10.36 -9.44
C PRO A 72 15.34 9.27 -10.53
N ARG A 73 14.56 8.20 -10.37
CA ARG A 73 14.51 7.08 -11.32
C ARG A 73 13.48 7.34 -12.42
N ASP A 74 13.90 7.21 -13.68
CA ASP A 74 12.98 7.15 -14.82
C ASP A 74 12.45 5.72 -14.99
N ARG A 75 11.44 5.37 -14.19
CA ARG A 75 10.81 4.04 -14.18
C ARG A 75 9.36 4.12 -14.65
N LYS A 76 8.96 3.19 -15.51
CA LYS A 76 7.60 3.15 -16.06
C LYS A 76 6.62 2.32 -15.23
N ARG A 77 7.07 1.26 -14.56
CA ARG A 77 6.19 0.32 -13.83
C ARG A 77 6.58 0.14 -12.37
N TRP A 78 6.01 0.97 -11.50
CA TRP A 78 6.23 0.92 -10.04
C TRP A 78 5.54 -0.24 -9.32
N TRP A 79 4.40 -0.70 -9.86
CA TRP A 79 3.57 -1.72 -9.23
C TRP A 79 3.33 -2.89 -10.19
N ALA A 80 3.18 -4.10 -9.65
CA ALA A 80 2.57 -5.20 -10.40
C ALA A 80 1.11 -4.85 -10.76
N ASP A 81 0.54 -5.45 -11.81
CA ASP A 81 -0.84 -5.15 -12.23
C ASP A 81 -1.87 -5.49 -11.14
N ARG A 82 -1.72 -6.66 -10.50
CA ARG A 82 -2.64 -7.16 -9.46
C ARG A 82 -2.18 -6.79 -8.05
N GLY A 83 -2.96 -7.18 -7.04
CA GLY A 83 -2.62 -7.02 -5.62
C GLY A 83 -3.67 -7.69 -4.76
N SER A 84 -3.28 -8.18 -3.58
CA SER A 84 -4.22 -8.83 -2.65
C SER A 84 -5.24 -7.82 -2.10
N GLN A 85 -6.47 -8.28 -1.88
CA GLN A 85 -7.56 -7.50 -1.32
C GLN A 85 -8.33 -8.45 -0.40
N ARG A 86 -8.46 -8.08 0.88
CA ARG A 86 -9.19 -8.86 1.87
C ARG A 86 -10.10 -7.91 2.64
N TYR A 87 -11.34 -8.34 2.86
CA TYR A 87 -12.27 -7.63 3.74
C TYR A 87 -12.01 -8.06 5.17
N VAL A 88 -12.12 -7.11 6.08
CA VAL A 88 -12.10 -7.32 7.52
C VAL A 88 -13.46 -6.88 8.04
N TRP A 89 -14.17 -7.77 8.71
CA TRP A 89 -15.61 -7.62 8.99
C TRP A 89 -15.93 -7.31 10.45
N ASP A 90 -14.97 -7.49 11.36
CA ASP A 90 -15.12 -7.29 12.80
C ASP A 90 -13.97 -6.47 13.38
N GLU A 91 -14.24 -5.80 14.52
CA GLU A 91 -13.30 -4.89 15.19
C GLU A 91 -12.05 -5.62 15.70
N ASP A 92 -12.21 -6.81 16.28
CA ASP A 92 -11.09 -7.65 16.73
C ASP A 92 -10.18 -8.07 15.56
N GLY A 93 -10.77 -8.32 14.39
CA GLY A 93 -10.07 -8.59 13.15
C GLY A 93 -9.34 -7.37 12.62
N LEU A 94 -9.93 -6.19 12.77
CA LEU A 94 -9.31 -4.93 12.37
C LEU A 94 -8.05 -4.67 13.20
N GLU A 95 -8.13 -4.79 14.52
CA GLU A 95 -6.98 -4.59 15.42
C GLU A 95 -5.83 -5.57 15.12
N ARG A 96 -6.16 -6.85 14.91
CA ARG A 96 -5.17 -7.89 14.54
C ARG A 96 -4.48 -7.56 13.21
N VAL A 97 -5.24 -7.14 12.21
CA VAL A 97 -4.67 -6.81 10.89
C VAL A 97 -3.83 -5.53 10.95
N ILE A 98 -4.26 -4.51 11.69
CA ILE A 98 -3.46 -3.30 11.95
C ILE A 98 -2.13 -3.68 12.59
N THR A 99 -2.17 -4.46 13.66
CA THR A 99 -0.96 -4.91 14.39
C THR A 99 -0.04 -5.69 13.46
N TYR A 100 -0.58 -6.61 12.67
CA TYR A 100 0.20 -7.37 11.69
C TYR A 100 0.86 -6.47 10.64
N VAL A 101 0.14 -5.47 10.11
CA VAL A 101 0.67 -4.54 9.10
C VAL A 101 1.76 -3.64 9.68
N LEU A 102 1.63 -3.21 10.93
CA LEU A 102 2.61 -2.33 11.58
C LEU A 102 3.84 -3.09 12.10
N VAL A 103 3.69 -4.33 12.56
CA VAL A 103 4.73 -5.04 13.33
C VAL A 103 5.38 -6.21 12.56
N ALA A 104 4.64 -6.91 11.70
CA ALA A 104 5.05 -8.24 11.22
C ALA A 104 5.61 -8.30 9.80
N GLN A 105 5.70 -7.17 9.07
CA GLN A 105 6.03 -7.18 7.64
C GLN A 105 7.50 -7.50 7.29
N ASP A 106 8.37 -7.66 8.29
CA ASP A 106 9.75 -8.13 8.09
C ASP A 106 9.93 -9.62 8.39
N ARG A 107 8.85 -10.34 8.78
CA ARG A 107 8.89 -11.77 9.07
C ARG A 107 8.20 -12.55 7.97
N LYS A 108 8.95 -12.87 6.92
CA LYS A 108 8.52 -13.76 5.84
C LYS A 108 8.44 -15.25 6.25
N ASP A 109 8.37 -15.57 7.54
CA ASP A 109 8.54 -16.94 8.07
C ASP A 109 7.37 -17.44 8.93
N ARG A 110 6.17 -16.86 8.84
CA ARG A 110 4.97 -17.47 9.45
C ARG A 110 3.74 -17.33 8.55
N ASP A 111 3.85 -17.87 7.34
CA ASP A 111 2.75 -18.69 6.84
C ASP A 111 2.98 -20.09 7.43
N LEU A 112 1.92 -20.73 7.94
CA LEU A 112 1.87 -21.97 8.75
C LEU A 112 1.81 -21.72 10.27
N GLU A 113 0.59 -21.55 10.78
CA GLU A 113 -0.10 -22.58 11.59
C GLU A 113 -1.62 -22.36 11.52
#